data_AF-A0A7W7SBE4-F1
#
_entry.id   AF-A0A7W7SBE4-F1
#
_cell.length_a   1.000
_cell.length_b   1.000
_cell.length_c   1.000
_cell.angle_alpha   90.00
_cell.angle_beta   90.00
_cell.angle_gamma   90.00
#
_symmetry.space_group_name_H-M   'P 1'
#
loop_
_entity.id
_entity.type
_entity.pdbx_description
1 polymer ?
#
loop_
_entity_poly.entity_id
_entity_poly.type
_entity_poly.pdbx_seq_one_letter_code
_entity_poly.pdbx_strand_id
1 'polypeptide(L)'
;MYPPNDGTHADPGSAASAARRRQRLLICSALASGSAALLGVLLALVTSHWGPLARLDQGWVDSLHGYAVQHNIWTAAMQTLADIGSTVTMRVLLGLAAVWLWVIGARTLGGWAAALILAGWLASWLGKNVVGRERPHFAAPVAQAGGLSFPSGHALASAITCAALVILVWPRANRTGRAVSCTAAALAALAVGWTRIALGVHWPSDVLAGWLAAALVVGTVTLAVELWQPGALSRDVRRVDWRTRPRIQRVLATGTPDPAFDPSLDSAFDPAAGPFPQPARRADGQ
;
A
#
# COMPACT_ATOMS: atom_id res chain seq x y z
N MET A 1 13.70 -49.14 29.28
CA MET A 1 12.50 -49.09 28.41
C MET A 1 12.09 -47.62 28.32
N TYR A 2 12.52 -46.92 27.27
CA TYR A 2 12.16 -45.52 27.04
C TYR A 2 10.74 -45.49 26.45
N PRO A 3 9.83 -44.63 26.91
CA PRO A 3 8.49 -44.60 26.34
C PRO A 3 8.56 -44.12 24.87
N PRO A 4 7.61 -44.54 24.02
CA PRO A 4 7.51 -44.02 22.66
C PRO A 4 7.28 -42.50 22.73
N ASN A 5 7.94 -41.76 21.85
CA ASN A 5 7.70 -40.34 21.69
C ASN A 5 6.52 -40.19 20.73
N ASP A 6 5.32 -40.06 21.28
CA ASP A 6 4.08 -39.86 20.53
C ASP A 6 4.13 -38.44 19.94
N GLY A 7 4.62 -38.32 18.71
CA GLY A 7 4.86 -37.05 18.01
C GLY A 7 3.60 -36.27 17.60
N THR A 8 2.59 -36.17 18.46
CA THR A 8 1.29 -35.55 18.17
C THR A 8 1.03 -34.26 18.96
N HIS A 9 2.07 -33.59 19.45
CA HIS A 9 1.96 -32.17 19.82
C HIS A 9 1.87 -31.33 18.54
N ALA A 10 0.66 -31.25 17.96
CA ALA A 10 0.33 -30.27 16.95
C ALA A 10 0.65 -28.88 17.51
N ASP A 11 1.70 -28.25 16.99
CA ASP A 11 2.15 -26.93 17.43
C ASP A 11 0.97 -25.94 17.34
N PRO A 12 0.48 -25.39 18.47
CA PRO A 12 -0.67 -24.48 18.48
C PRO A 12 -0.43 -23.23 17.61
N GLY A 13 0.83 -22.87 17.35
CA GLY A 13 1.21 -21.82 16.40
C GLY A 13 0.85 -22.14 14.94
N SER A 14 0.92 -23.42 14.55
CA SER A 14 0.64 -23.88 13.19
C SER A 14 -0.85 -23.78 12.85
N ALA A 15 -1.74 -24.22 13.75
CA ALA A 15 -3.19 -24.16 13.58
C ALA A 15 -3.70 -22.72 13.51
N ALA A 16 -3.21 -21.84 14.39
CA ALA A 16 -3.57 -20.42 14.37
C ALA A 16 -3.08 -19.70 13.10
N SER A 17 -1.91 -20.08 12.57
CA SER A 17 -1.39 -19.54 11.31
C SER A 17 -2.21 -19.99 10.10
N ALA A 18 -2.65 -21.26 10.08
CA ALA A 18 -3.50 -21.83 9.04
C ALA A 18 -4.90 -21.17 9.04
N ALA A 19 -5.48 -20.96 10.23
CA ALA A 19 -6.76 -20.26 10.38
C ALA A 19 -6.71 -18.82 9.86
N ARG A 20 -5.68 -18.04 10.24
CA ARG A 20 -5.47 -16.68 9.73
C ARG A 20 -5.27 -16.64 8.22
N ARG A 21 -4.54 -17.60 7.66
CA ARG A 21 -4.36 -17.72 6.21
C ARG A 21 -5.69 -18.02 5.52
N ARG A 22 -6.46 -19.00 6.00
CA ARG A 22 -7.78 -19.33 5.46
C ARG A 22 -8.71 -18.12 5.49
N GLN A 23 -8.75 -17.39 6.61
CA GLN A 23 -9.54 -16.17 6.71
C GLN A 23 -9.13 -15.11 5.68
N ARG A 24 -7.82 -14.88 5.48
CA ARG A 24 -7.33 -13.96 4.45
C ARG A 24 -7.75 -14.38 3.04
N LEU A 25 -7.60 -15.66 2.70
CA LEU A 25 -8.04 -16.19 1.41
C LEU A 25 -9.55 -15.99 1.21
N LEU A 26 -10.36 -16.28 2.22
CA LEU A 26 -11.82 -16.07 2.14
C LEU A 26 -12.17 -14.59 1.92
N ILE A 27 -11.50 -13.67 2.63
CA ILE A 27 -11.72 -12.22 2.45
C ILE A 27 -11.31 -11.79 1.04
N CYS A 28 -10.12 -12.17 0.58
CA CYS A 28 -9.66 -11.81 -0.77
C CYS A 28 -10.58 -12.39 -1.85
N SER A 29 -11.05 -13.63 -1.70
CA SER A 29 -12.00 -14.27 -2.62
C SER A 29 -13.35 -13.56 -2.60
N ALA A 30 -13.90 -13.26 -1.44
CA ALA A 30 -15.17 -12.54 -1.32
C ALA A 30 -15.10 -11.14 -1.95
N LEU A 31 -14.00 -10.40 -1.69
CA LEU A 31 -13.78 -9.09 -2.29
C LEU A 31 -13.61 -9.16 -3.81
N ALA A 32 -12.84 -10.13 -4.31
CA ALA A 32 -12.64 -10.31 -5.75
C ALA A 32 -13.96 -10.69 -6.44
N SER A 33 -14.68 -11.69 -5.93
CA SER A 33 -15.96 -12.13 -6.52
C SER A 33 -17.04 -11.05 -6.42
N GLY A 34 -17.13 -10.34 -5.29
CA GLY A 34 -18.05 -9.22 -5.13
C GLY A 34 -17.75 -8.08 -6.10
N SER A 35 -16.47 -7.73 -6.27
CA SER A 35 -16.04 -6.70 -7.23
C SER A 35 -16.30 -7.13 -8.67
N ALA A 36 -16.08 -8.41 -9.01
CA ALA A 36 -16.41 -8.95 -10.33
C ALA A 36 -17.92 -8.90 -10.62
N ALA A 37 -18.75 -9.28 -9.65
CA ALA A 37 -20.20 -9.25 -9.81
C ALA A 37 -20.72 -7.82 -10.00
N LEU A 38 -20.27 -6.88 -9.17
CA LEU A 38 -20.62 -5.47 -9.27
C LEU A 38 -20.13 -4.85 -10.59
N LEU A 39 -18.90 -5.19 -11.01
CA LEU A 39 -18.37 -4.74 -12.30
C LEU A 39 -19.17 -5.31 -13.47
N GLY A 40 -19.60 -6.57 -13.39
CA GLY A 40 -20.45 -7.21 -14.40
C GLY A 40 -21.83 -6.56 -14.51
N VAL A 41 -22.46 -6.23 -13.38
CA VAL A 41 -23.72 -5.47 -13.36
C VAL A 41 -23.52 -4.09 -13.97
N LEU A 42 -22.48 -3.36 -13.53
CA LEU A 42 -22.20 -2.03 -14.05
C LEU A 42 -21.91 -2.05 -15.56
N LEU A 43 -21.13 -3.04 -16.02
CA LEU A 43 -20.86 -3.27 -17.43
C LEU A 43 -22.15 -3.48 -18.21
N ALA A 44 -23.05 -4.35 -17.73
CA ALA A 44 -24.34 -4.60 -18.37
C ALA A 44 -25.20 -3.33 -18.43
N LEU A 45 -25.24 -2.52 -17.37
CA LEU A 45 -25.97 -1.25 -17.35
C LEU A 45 -25.40 -0.22 -18.34
N VAL A 46 -24.07 -0.17 -18.48
CA VAL A 46 -23.39 0.72 -19.42
C VAL A 46 -23.63 0.27 -20.86
N THR A 47 -23.45 -1.03 -21.18
CA THR A 47 -23.59 -1.54 -22.55
C THR A 47 -25.04 -1.63 -23.01
N SER A 48 -26.00 -1.75 -22.08
CA SER A 48 -27.44 -1.67 -22.40
C SER A 48 -27.95 -0.23 -22.52
N HIS A 49 -27.08 0.77 -22.31
CA HIS A 49 -27.46 2.19 -22.30
C HIS A 49 -28.64 2.49 -21.37
N TRP A 50 -28.62 1.92 -20.15
CA TRP A 50 -29.73 2.05 -19.22
C TRP A 50 -29.97 3.53 -18.85
N GLY A 51 -31.13 4.06 -19.24
CA GLY A 51 -31.44 5.49 -19.21
C GLY A 51 -31.18 6.20 -17.88
N PRO A 52 -31.53 5.62 -16.70
CA PRO A 52 -31.23 6.23 -15.41
C PRO A 52 -29.72 6.43 -15.16
N LEU A 53 -28.88 5.44 -15.48
CA LEU A 53 -27.43 5.56 -15.32
C LEU A 53 -26.84 6.58 -16.28
N ALA A 54 -27.28 6.56 -17.55
CA ALA A 54 -26.84 7.51 -18.56
C ALA A 54 -27.18 8.97 -18.16
N ARG A 55 -28.38 9.21 -17.64
CA ARG A 55 -28.78 10.54 -17.13
C ARG A 55 -27.98 10.97 -15.91
N LEU A 56 -27.66 10.05 -14.99
CA LEU A 56 -26.82 10.36 -13.84
C LEU A 56 -25.42 10.73 -14.31
N ASP A 57 -24.82 9.92 -15.18
CA ASP A 57 -23.50 10.19 -15.73
C ASP A 57 -23.43 11.56 -16.41
N GLN A 58 -24.41 11.87 -17.25
CA GLN A 58 -24.50 13.14 -17.96
C GLN A 58 -24.74 14.33 -17.03
N GLY A 59 -25.68 14.21 -16.08
CA GLY A 59 -26.00 15.30 -15.16
C GLY A 59 -24.81 15.77 -14.31
N TRP A 60 -23.98 14.83 -13.85
CA TRP A 60 -22.76 15.18 -13.11
C TRP A 60 -21.73 15.88 -14.00
N VAL A 61 -21.49 15.31 -15.18
CA VAL A 61 -20.43 15.80 -16.09
C VAL A 61 -20.79 17.18 -16.65
N ASP A 62 -22.05 17.41 -17.04
CA ASP A 62 -22.51 18.72 -17.52
C ASP A 62 -22.44 19.79 -16.43
N SER A 63 -22.89 19.46 -15.21
CA SER A 63 -22.85 20.40 -14.07
C SER A 63 -21.42 20.79 -13.69
N LEU A 64 -20.52 19.81 -13.62
CA LEU A 64 -19.12 20.05 -13.26
C LEU A 64 -18.37 20.76 -14.38
N HIS A 65 -18.63 20.43 -15.64
CA HIS A 65 -18.05 21.14 -16.77
C HIS A 65 -18.47 22.61 -16.80
N GLY A 66 -19.76 22.89 -16.61
CA GLY A 66 -20.27 24.27 -16.51
C GLY A 66 -19.58 25.07 -15.40
N TYR A 67 -19.32 24.45 -14.26
CA TYR A 67 -18.53 25.06 -13.17
C TYR A 67 -17.07 25.27 -13.57
N ALA A 68 -16.44 24.26 -14.17
CA ALA A 68 -15.02 24.26 -14.56
C ALA A 68 -14.67 25.40 -15.53
N VAL A 69 -15.54 25.66 -16.50
CA VAL A 69 -15.36 26.71 -17.52
C VAL A 69 -15.37 28.10 -16.89
N GLN A 70 -16.06 28.28 -15.75
CA GLN A 70 -16.15 29.57 -15.07
C GLN A 70 -15.05 29.78 -14.02
N HIS A 71 -14.37 28.72 -13.58
CA HIS A 71 -13.43 28.75 -12.43
C HIS A 71 -12.05 28.22 -12.80
N ASN A 72 -11.22 29.05 -13.44
CA ASN A 72 -9.90 28.66 -13.94
C ASN A 72 -8.95 28.14 -12.86
N ILE A 73 -8.94 28.75 -11.66
CA ILE A 73 -8.08 28.31 -10.54
C ILE A 73 -8.49 26.90 -10.07
N TRP A 74 -9.80 26.66 -9.95
CA TRP A 74 -10.32 25.34 -9.58
C TRP A 74 -9.95 24.29 -10.62
N THR A 75 -10.11 24.62 -11.90
CA THR A 75 -9.75 23.74 -13.02
C THR A 75 -8.26 23.40 -13.03
N ALA A 76 -7.38 24.40 -12.82
CA ALA A 76 -5.93 24.19 -12.72
C ALA A 76 -5.56 23.29 -11.51
N ALA A 77 -6.24 23.46 -10.37
CA ALA A 77 -6.05 22.60 -9.21
C ALA A 77 -6.48 21.14 -9.50
N MET A 78 -7.61 20.95 -10.18
CA MET A 78 -8.08 19.62 -10.60
C MET A 78 -7.11 18.96 -11.60
N GLN A 79 -6.55 19.72 -12.55
CA GLN A 79 -5.54 19.23 -13.49
C GLN A 79 -4.26 18.81 -12.75
N THR A 80 -3.74 19.66 -11.87
CA THR A 80 -2.53 19.36 -11.08
C THR A 80 -2.71 18.09 -10.25
N LEU A 81 -3.86 17.96 -9.57
CA LEU A 81 -4.18 16.78 -8.78
C LEU A 81 -4.34 15.53 -9.66
N ALA A 82 -4.90 15.67 -10.86
CA ALA A 82 -4.99 14.58 -11.84
C ALA A 82 -3.61 14.14 -12.35
N ASP A 83 -2.68 15.07 -12.55
CA ASP A 83 -1.32 14.80 -13.04
C ASP A 83 -0.47 14.08 -11.98
N ILE A 84 -0.57 14.49 -10.72
CA ILE A 84 0.00 13.76 -9.58
C ILE A 84 -0.59 12.34 -9.53
N GLY A 85 -1.90 12.23 -9.74
CA GLY A 85 -2.64 10.98 -9.81
C GLY A 85 -2.52 10.21 -11.12
N SER A 86 -1.63 10.61 -12.03
CA SER A 86 -1.68 10.09 -13.39
C SER A 86 -1.40 8.59 -13.45
N THR A 87 -1.96 7.92 -14.47
CA THR A 87 -1.71 6.50 -14.70
C THR A 87 -0.21 6.19 -14.82
N VAL A 88 0.58 7.08 -15.43
CA VAL A 88 2.04 6.91 -15.57
C VAL A 88 2.71 7.10 -14.21
N THR A 89 2.38 8.17 -13.48
CA THR A 89 2.94 8.44 -12.15
C THR A 89 2.73 7.26 -11.21
N MET A 90 1.52 6.71 -11.15
CA MET A 90 1.16 5.57 -10.29
C MET A 90 1.90 4.29 -10.69
N ARG A 91 2.03 4.01 -12.00
CA ARG A 91 2.78 2.86 -12.50
C ARG A 91 4.27 2.97 -12.23
N VAL A 92 4.85 4.16 -12.41
CA VAL A 92 6.26 4.42 -12.08
C VAL A 92 6.48 4.25 -10.58
N LEU A 93 5.62 4.83 -9.74
CA LEU A 93 5.72 4.69 -8.29
C LEU A 93 5.69 3.22 -7.86
N LEU A 94 4.72 2.45 -8.35
CA LEU A 94 4.61 1.03 -8.03
C LEU A 94 5.75 0.20 -8.65
N GLY A 95 6.24 0.59 -9.83
CA GLY A 95 7.38 -0.04 -10.50
C GLY A 95 8.69 0.18 -9.75
N LEU A 96 8.94 1.39 -9.28
CA LEU A 96 10.08 1.71 -8.40
C LEU A 96 9.99 0.91 -7.09
N ALA A 97 8.80 0.81 -6.49
CA ALA A 97 8.58 -0.04 -5.33
C ALA A 97 8.87 -1.51 -5.64
N ALA A 98 8.42 -2.02 -6.80
CA ALA A 98 8.69 -3.40 -7.22
C ALA A 98 10.19 -3.69 -7.41
N VAL A 99 10.92 -2.78 -8.06
CA VAL A 99 12.37 -2.86 -8.25
C VAL A 99 13.09 -2.80 -6.90
N TRP A 100 12.72 -1.87 -6.04
CA TRP A 100 13.29 -1.77 -4.69
C TRP A 100 13.07 -3.05 -3.88
N LEU A 101 11.84 -3.60 -3.89
CA LEU A 101 11.51 -4.88 -3.25
C LEU A 101 12.34 -6.04 -3.81
N TRP A 102 12.59 -6.04 -5.12
CA TRP A 102 13.44 -7.03 -5.76
C TRP A 102 14.89 -6.95 -5.27
N VAL A 103 15.45 -5.74 -5.21
CA VAL A 103 16.83 -5.47 -4.79
C VAL A 103 17.07 -5.89 -3.33
N ILE A 104 16.11 -5.66 -2.42
CA ILE A 104 16.22 -6.08 -1.01
C ILE A 104 15.93 -7.57 -0.79
N GLY A 105 15.70 -8.33 -1.87
CA GLY A 105 15.45 -9.78 -1.82
C GLY A 105 14.02 -10.19 -1.48
N ALA A 106 13.08 -9.25 -1.44
CA ALA A 106 11.64 -9.50 -1.30
C ALA A 106 11.00 -9.79 -2.67
N ARG A 107 11.55 -10.78 -3.40
CA ARG A 107 11.25 -11.04 -4.81
C ARG A 107 9.80 -11.42 -5.09
N THR A 108 9.13 -12.11 -4.18
CA THR A 108 7.71 -12.46 -4.35
C THR A 108 6.84 -11.21 -4.26
N LEU A 109 7.16 -10.32 -3.33
CA LEU A 109 6.43 -9.06 -3.15
C LEU A 109 6.70 -8.08 -4.30
N GLY A 110 7.95 -8.05 -4.80
CA GLY A 110 8.31 -7.30 -6.01
C GLY A 110 7.60 -7.85 -7.25
N GLY A 111 7.58 -9.17 -7.43
CA GLY A 111 6.84 -9.84 -8.51
C GLY A 111 5.33 -9.63 -8.43
N TRP A 112 4.76 -9.62 -7.23
CA TRP A 112 3.35 -9.29 -7.00
C TRP A 112 3.04 -7.85 -7.41
N ALA A 113 3.87 -6.88 -7.03
CA ALA A 113 3.69 -5.48 -7.43
C ALA A 113 3.79 -5.31 -8.95
N ALA A 114 4.73 -6.00 -9.61
CA ALA A 114 4.83 -6.01 -11.08
C ALA A 114 3.61 -6.67 -11.74
N ALA A 115 3.10 -7.77 -11.17
CA ALA A 115 1.89 -8.44 -11.66
C ALA A 115 0.64 -7.54 -11.53
N LEU A 116 0.53 -6.73 -10.47
CA LEU A 116 -0.54 -5.74 -10.34
C LEU A 116 -0.50 -4.69 -11.45
N ILE A 117 0.69 -4.19 -11.80
CA ILE A 117 0.85 -3.22 -12.90
C ILE A 117 0.38 -3.84 -14.22
N LEU A 118 0.86 -5.05 -14.53
CA LEU A 118 0.53 -5.74 -15.78
C LEU A 118 -0.96 -6.10 -15.86
N ALA A 119 -1.52 -6.67 -14.79
CA ALA A 119 -2.93 -7.04 -14.72
C ALA A 119 -3.83 -5.79 -14.78
N GLY A 120 -3.46 -4.70 -14.11
CA GLY A 120 -4.18 -3.42 -14.20
C GLY A 120 -4.12 -2.80 -15.60
N TRP A 121 -2.97 -2.87 -16.28
CA TRP A 121 -2.87 -2.46 -17.68
C TRP A 121 -3.77 -3.31 -18.58
N LEU A 122 -3.72 -4.63 -18.44
CA LEU A 122 -4.52 -5.55 -19.23
C LEU A 122 -6.02 -5.35 -19.00
N ALA A 123 -6.45 -5.19 -17.75
CA ALA A 123 -7.84 -4.89 -17.41
C ALA A 123 -8.33 -3.58 -18.04
N SER A 124 -7.49 -2.53 -18.02
CA SER A 124 -7.81 -1.26 -18.69
C SER A 124 -7.93 -1.43 -20.21
N TRP A 125 -6.99 -2.16 -20.81
CA TRP A 125 -6.98 -2.40 -22.25
C TRP A 125 -8.18 -3.24 -22.70
N LEU A 126 -8.47 -4.35 -22.01
CA LEU A 126 -9.64 -5.19 -22.30
C LEU A 126 -10.94 -4.41 -22.14
N GLY A 127 -11.11 -3.72 -21.01
CA GLY A 127 -12.33 -2.95 -20.76
C GLY A 127 -12.58 -1.88 -21.81
N LYS A 128 -11.52 -1.20 -22.28
CA LYS A 128 -11.62 -0.24 -23.39
C LYS A 128 -12.11 -0.92 -24.66
N ASN A 129 -11.45 -1.99 -25.10
CA ASN A 129 -11.77 -2.63 -26.37
C ASN A 129 -13.11 -3.38 -26.37
N VAL A 130 -13.56 -3.90 -25.22
CA VAL A 130 -14.84 -4.60 -25.11
C VAL A 130 -16.02 -3.63 -25.10
N VAL A 131 -15.89 -2.48 -24.43
CA VAL A 131 -17.02 -1.56 -24.25
C VAL A 131 -17.11 -0.53 -25.37
N GLY A 132 -15.97 -0.07 -25.91
CA GLY A 132 -16.00 0.89 -27.02
C GLY A 132 -16.61 2.26 -26.65
N ARG A 133 -16.72 2.59 -25.35
CA ARG A 133 -17.46 3.78 -24.90
C ARG A 133 -16.74 5.08 -25.24
N GLU A 134 -17.49 6.02 -25.81
CA GLU A 134 -17.05 7.39 -26.07
C GLU A 134 -16.97 8.23 -24.78
N ARG A 135 -16.03 9.17 -24.76
CA ARG A 135 -15.85 10.13 -23.67
C ARG A 135 -16.91 11.24 -23.74
N PRO A 136 -17.16 11.95 -22.62
CA PRO A 136 -17.91 13.20 -22.69
C PRO A 136 -17.25 14.16 -23.67
N HIS A 137 -18.05 14.78 -24.54
CA HIS A 137 -17.60 15.75 -25.53
C HIS A 137 -18.24 17.10 -25.25
N PHE A 138 -17.42 18.15 -25.27
CA PHE A 138 -17.85 19.52 -25.01
C PHE A 138 -17.29 20.44 -26.08
N ALA A 139 -18.03 21.49 -26.44
CA ALA A 139 -17.59 22.48 -27.43
C ALA A 139 -16.36 23.29 -26.95
N ALA A 140 -16.24 23.52 -25.64
CA ALA A 140 -15.12 24.23 -25.01
C ALA A 140 -14.47 23.34 -23.93
N PRO A 141 -13.70 22.30 -24.30
CA PRO A 141 -13.17 21.33 -23.33
C PRO A 141 -12.11 21.96 -22.42
N VAL A 142 -12.25 21.75 -21.11
CA VAL A 142 -11.28 22.21 -20.08
C VAL A 142 -10.09 21.26 -19.90
N ALA A 143 -10.19 20.04 -20.42
CA ALA A 143 -9.13 19.05 -20.48
C ALA A 143 -9.39 18.10 -21.66
N GLN A 144 -8.32 17.58 -22.26
CA GLN A 144 -8.42 16.60 -23.33
C GLN A 144 -7.83 15.27 -22.90
N ALA A 145 -8.48 14.18 -23.32
CA ALA A 145 -7.99 12.84 -23.12
C ALA A 145 -8.34 11.98 -24.34
N GLY A 146 -7.34 11.35 -24.95
CA GLY A 146 -7.53 10.50 -26.12
C GLY A 146 -8.13 9.12 -25.79
N GLY A 147 -8.71 8.49 -26.81
CA GLY A 147 -9.19 7.11 -26.78
C GLY A 147 -10.46 6.87 -25.94
N LEU A 148 -10.78 5.59 -25.72
CA LEU A 148 -12.03 5.13 -25.11
C LEU A 148 -12.14 5.47 -23.62
N SER A 149 -13.36 5.69 -23.12
CA SER A 149 -13.61 6.20 -21.77
C SER A 149 -13.62 5.12 -20.68
N PHE A 150 -14.16 3.94 -20.97
CA PHE A 150 -14.42 2.90 -19.98
C PHE A 150 -13.32 1.82 -19.96
N PRO A 151 -12.85 1.36 -18.78
CA PRO A 151 -12.92 2.03 -17.48
C PRO A 151 -11.87 3.16 -17.37
N SER A 152 -12.00 4.00 -16.36
CA SER A 152 -11.04 5.06 -16.07
C SER A 152 -9.67 4.49 -15.64
N GLY A 153 -8.65 4.72 -16.47
CA GLY A 153 -7.28 4.26 -16.21
C GLY A 153 -6.59 4.98 -15.04
N HIS A 154 -6.97 6.24 -14.75
CA HIS A 154 -6.45 6.97 -13.58
C HIS A 154 -7.03 6.36 -12.30
N ALA A 155 -8.35 6.15 -12.25
CA ALA A 155 -9.03 5.56 -11.10
C ALA A 155 -8.52 4.13 -10.82
N LEU A 156 -8.34 3.32 -11.86
CA LEU A 156 -7.79 1.97 -11.75
C LEU A 156 -6.35 1.97 -11.21
N ALA A 157 -5.46 2.75 -11.83
CA ALA A 157 -4.04 2.76 -11.46
C ALA A 157 -3.80 3.35 -10.07
N SER A 158 -4.50 4.43 -9.70
CA SER A 158 -4.39 5.04 -8.38
C SER A 158 -4.90 4.09 -7.30
N ALA A 159 -6.06 3.45 -7.49
CA ALA A 159 -6.61 2.51 -6.53
C ALA A 159 -5.71 1.27 -6.33
N ILE A 160 -5.17 0.68 -7.41
CA ILE A 160 -4.21 -0.43 -7.31
C ILE A 160 -2.97 0.00 -6.50
N THR A 161 -2.40 1.16 -6.84
CA THR A 161 -1.16 1.64 -6.21
C THR A 161 -1.37 1.99 -4.75
N CYS A 162 -2.44 2.72 -4.42
CA CYS A 162 -2.83 3.04 -3.05
C CYS A 162 -3.05 1.77 -2.21
N ALA A 163 -3.79 0.78 -2.72
CA ALA A 163 -3.98 -0.49 -2.04
C ALA A 163 -2.65 -1.24 -1.82
N ALA A 164 -1.77 -1.24 -2.83
CA ALA A 164 -0.47 -1.87 -2.72
C ALA A 164 0.41 -1.21 -1.66
N LEU A 165 0.47 0.12 -1.62
CA LEU A 165 1.22 0.86 -0.61
C LEU A 165 0.69 0.61 0.81
N VAL A 166 -0.63 0.54 1.00
CA VAL A 166 -1.23 0.17 2.29
C VAL A 166 -0.74 -1.21 2.74
N ILE A 167 -0.72 -2.20 1.83
CA ILE A 167 -0.22 -3.56 2.14
C ILE A 167 1.26 -3.53 2.56
N LEU A 168 2.09 -2.71 1.92
CA LEU A 168 3.52 -2.58 2.23
C LEU A 168 3.78 -1.91 3.59
N VAL A 169 2.93 -0.95 3.99
CA VAL A 169 3.05 -0.22 5.26
C VAL A 169 2.38 -0.97 6.42
N TRP A 170 1.38 -1.79 6.14
CA TRP A 170 0.54 -2.50 7.11
C TRP A 170 1.27 -3.18 8.28
N PRO A 171 2.39 -3.89 8.08
CA PRO A 171 3.08 -4.61 9.15
C PRO A 171 3.68 -3.68 10.20
N ARG A 172 4.12 -2.49 9.77
CA ARG A 172 4.80 -1.50 10.63
C ARG A 172 3.82 -0.56 11.33
N ALA A 173 2.59 -0.51 10.85
CA ALA A 173 1.57 0.38 11.36
C ALA A 173 0.88 -0.23 12.59
N ASN A 174 0.79 0.56 13.66
CA ASN A 174 -0.11 0.29 14.78
C ASN A 174 -1.59 0.48 14.33
N ARG A 175 -2.56 0.26 15.21
CA ARG A 175 -4.00 0.38 14.86
C ARG A 175 -4.32 1.73 14.23
N THR A 176 -3.84 2.83 14.81
CA THR A 176 -4.03 4.18 14.29
C THR A 176 -3.35 4.37 12.94
N GLY A 177 -2.11 3.94 12.78
CA GLY A 177 -1.37 4.03 11.52
C GLY A 177 -2.06 3.25 10.40
N ARG A 178 -2.69 2.10 10.69
CA ARG A 178 -3.47 1.32 9.71
C ARG A 178 -4.72 2.08 9.30
N ALA A 179 -5.45 2.67 10.25
CA ALA A 179 -6.61 3.50 9.94
C ALA A 179 -6.21 4.71 9.09
N VAL A 180 -5.17 5.45 9.49
CA VAL A 180 -4.68 6.63 8.77
C VAL A 180 -4.22 6.26 7.36
N SER A 181 -3.44 5.18 7.20
CA SER A 181 -2.95 4.76 5.88
C SER A 181 -4.09 4.28 4.97
N CYS A 182 -5.07 3.54 5.49
CA CYS A 182 -6.29 3.19 4.73
C CYS A 182 -7.08 4.43 4.32
N THR A 183 -7.33 5.36 5.25
CA THR A 183 -8.10 6.57 4.98
C THR A 183 -7.39 7.45 3.97
N ALA A 184 -6.09 7.68 4.12
CA ALA A 184 -5.30 8.46 3.17
C ALA A 184 -5.29 7.83 1.77
N ALA A 185 -5.12 6.51 1.70
CA ALA A 185 -5.15 5.76 0.44
C ALA A 185 -6.52 5.84 -0.24
N ALA A 186 -7.61 5.69 0.52
CA ALA A 186 -8.97 5.81 0.00
C ALA A 186 -9.24 7.23 -0.49
N LEU A 187 -8.90 8.25 0.29
CA LEU A 187 -9.06 9.66 -0.09
C LEU A 187 -8.24 10.00 -1.34
N ALA A 188 -7.01 9.52 -1.46
CA ALA A 188 -6.20 9.73 -2.65
C ALA A 188 -6.84 9.09 -3.90
N ALA A 189 -7.28 7.83 -3.80
CA ALA A 189 -7.94 7.15 -4.93
C ALA A 189 -9.27 7.82 -5.33
N LEU A 190 -10.06 8.26 -4.34
CA LEU A 190 -11.31 9.00 -4.55
C LEU A 190 -11.05 10.36 -5.19
N ALA A 191 -10.07 11.11 -4.68
CA ALA A 191 -9.71 12.42 -5.20
C ALA A 191 -9.23 12.32 -6.67
N VAL A 192 -8.36 11.36 -6.99
CA VAL A 192 -7.92 11.12 -8.37
C VAL A 192 -9.09 10.76 -9.27
N GLY A 193 -9.99 9.87 -8.84
CA GLY A 193 -11.19 9.54 -9.62
C GLY A 193 -12.09 10.75 -9.83
N TRP A 194 -12.30 11.55 -8.78
CA TRP A 194 -13.08 12.79 -8.81
C TRP A 194 -12.56 13.78 -9.83
N THR A 195 -11.24 14.00 -9.90
CA THR A 195 -10.65 14.91 -10.90
C THR A 195 -11.04 14.54 -12.32
N ARG A 196 -11.26 13.24 -12.62
CA ARG A 196 -11.60 12.78 -13.97
C ARG A 196 -13.05 13.11 -14.36
N ILE A 197 -13.94 13.13 -13.38
CA ILE A 197 -15.33 13.56 -13.56
C ILE A 197 -15.37 15.09 -13.63
N ALA A 198 -14.68 15.75 -12.69
CA ALA A 198 -14.58 17.20 -12.58
C ALA A 198 -14.04 17.87 -13.86
N LEU A 199 -13.05 17.25 -14.50
CA LEU A 199 -12.47 17.73 -15.76
C LEU A 199 -13.28 17.31 -17.01
N GLY A 200 -14.39 16.59 -16.84
CA GLY A 200 -15.27 16.20 -17.96
C GLY A 200 -14.66 15.18 -18.92
N VAL A 201 -13.69 14.38 -18.48
CA VAL A 201 -12.94 13.44 -19.35
C VAL A 201 -13.36 11.98 -19.17
N HIS A 202 -14.16 11.69 -18.14
CA HIS A 202 -14.72 10.38 -17.84
C HIS A 202 -16.12 10.50 -17.22
N TRP A 203 -16.97 9.51 -17.49
CA TRP A 203 -18.26 9.37 -16.82
C TRP A 203 -18.06 8.87 -15.37
N PRO A 204 -18.94 9.23 -14.41
CA PRO A 204 -18.93 8.67 -13.05
C PRO A 204 -18.87 7.13 -13.02
N SER A 205 -19.63 6.47 -13.89
CA SER A 205 -19.59 5.01 -14.03
C SER A 205 -18.25 4.46 -14.55
N ASP A 206 -17.50 5.20 -15.38
CA ASP A 206 -16.16 4.79 -15.81
C ASP A 206 -15.18 4.78 -14.63
N VAL A 207 -15.33 5.74 -13.71
CA VAL A 207 -14.51 5.85 -12.49
C VAL A 207 -14.85 4.74 -11.50
N LEU A 208 -16.14 4.49 -11.27
CA LEU A 208 -16.60 3.38 -10.44
C LEU A 208 -16.11 2.03 -10.97
N ALA A 209 -16.20 1.81 -12.29
CA ALA A 209 -15.66 0.62 -12.94
C ALA A 209 -14.15 0.50 -12.75
N GLY A 210 -13.41 1.61 -12.81
CA GLY A 210 -11.98 1.64 -12.52
C GLY A 210 -11.64 1.16 -11.10
N TRP A 211 -12.38 1.62 -10.09
CA TRP A 211 -12.18 1.18 -8.71
C TRP A 211 -12.57 -0.29 -8.48
N LEU A 212 -13.68 -0.74 -9.06
CA LEU A 212 -14.10 -2.15 -8.99
C LEU A 212 -13.09 -3.07 -9.68
N ALA A 213 -12.59 -2.67 -10.86
CA ALA A 213 -11.54 -3.40 -11.56
C ALA A 213 -10.23 -3.43 -10.76
N ALA A 214 -9.90 -2.34 -10.04
CA ALA A 214 -8.73 -2.31 -9.15
C ALA A 214 -8.86 -3.34 -8.02
N ALA A 215 -10.01 -3.36 -7.34
CA ALA A 215 -10.28 -4.32 -6.27
C ALA A 215 -10.24 -5.77 -6.79
N LEU A 216 -10.80 -6.01 -7.98
CA LEU A 216 -10.73 -7.32 -8.64
C LEU A 216 -9.29 -7.73 -8.95
N VAL A 217 -8.49 -6.85 -9.55
CA VAL A 217 -7.07 -7.11 -9.87
C VAL A 217 -6.26 -7.38 -8.61
N VAL A 218 -6.38 -6.52 -7.59
CA VAL A 218 -5.64 -6.70 -6.34
C VAL A 218 -6.04 -8.00 -5.65
N GLY A 219 -7.34 -8.29 -5.58
CA GLY A 219 -7.86 -9.52 -4.99
C GLY A 219 -7.35 -10.77 -5.72
N THR A 220 -7.52 -10.83 -7.04
CA THR A 220 -7.15 -11.99 -7.87
C THR A 220 -5.65 -12.24 -7.91
N VAL A 221 -4.83 -11.21 -8.09
CA VAL A 221 -3.36 -11.36 -8.09
C VAL A 221 -2.87 -11.81 -6.71
N THR A 222 -3.43 -11.26 -5.63
CA THR A 222 -3.07 -11.68 -4.27
C THR A 222 -3.48 -13.12 -3.99
N LEU A 223 -4.68 -13.53 -4.41
CA LEU A 223 -5.14 -14.92 -4.32
C LEU A 223 -4.26 -15.86 -5.12
N ALA A 224 -3.93 -15.53 -6.36
CA ALA A 224 -3.10 -16.35 -7.22
C ALA A 224 -1.73 -16.61 -6.57
N VAL A 225 -1.09 -15.57 -6.02
CA VAL A 225 0.19 -15.73 -5.32
C VAL A 225 0.04 -16.54 -4.04
N GLU A 226 -0.98 -16.30 -3.22
CA GLU A 226 -1.17 -17.06 -1.97
C GLU A 226 -1.57 -18.52 -2.19
N LEU A 227 -2.23 -18.85 -3.31
CA LEU A 227 -2.54 -20.22 -3.73
C LEU A 227 -1.32 -20.93 -4.31
N TRP A 228 -0.53 -20.25 -5.15
CA TRP A 228 0.68 -20.79 -5.76
C TRP A 228 1.83 -20.95 -4.77
N GLN A 229 2.01 -19.97 -3.88
CA GLN A 229 3.08 -19.92 -2.89
C GLN A 229 2.54 -19.48 -1.51
N PRO A 230 1.93 -20.40 -0.76
CA PRO A 230 1.35 -20.13 0.55
C PRO A 230 2.27 -19.32 1.48
N GLY A 231 1.80 -18.14 1.93
CA GLY A 231 2.50 -17.30 2.88
C GLY A 231 3.78 -16.65 2.37
N ALA A 232 4.10 -16.73 1.08
CA ALA A 232 5.30 -16.11 0.51
C ALA A 232 5.26 -14.58 0.59
N LEU A 233 4.10 -13.96 0.33
CA LEU A 233 3.90 -12.52 0.54
C LEU A 233 4.16 -12.18 2.00
N SER A 234 3.57 -12.91 2.94
CA SER A 234 3.77 -12.67 4.38
C SER A 234 5.22 -12.84 4.83
N ARG A 235 6.01 -13.73 4.18
CA ARG A 235 7.45 -13.89 4.44
C ARG A 235 8.25 -12.69 3.96
N ASP A 236 8.01 -12.24 2.73
CA ASP A 236 8.73 -11.12 2.13
C ASP A 236 8.38 -9.79 2.81
N VAL A 237 7.12 -9.63 3.19
CA VAL A 237 6.63 -8.51 4.00
C VAL A 237 7.38 -8.42 5.35
N ARG A 238 7.77 -9.55 5.97
CA ARG A 238 8.63 -9.53 7.18
C ARG A 238 10.07 -9.12 6.90
N ARG A 239 10.60 -9.36 5.69
CA ARG A 239 11.95 -8.89 5.32
C ARG A 239 12.01 -7.37 5.25
N VAL A 240 10.92 -6.80 4.74
CA VAL A 240 10.69 -5.37 4.67
C VAL A 240 10.61 -4.81 6.11
N ASP A 241 9.92 -5.49 7.04
CA ASP A 241 9.87 -5.10 8.45
C ASP A 241 11.10 -5.53 9.28
N TRP A 242 12.16 -4.72 9.24
CA TRP A 242 13.42 -4.95 9.96
C TRP A 242 13.27 -5.12 11.48
N ARG A 243 12.22 -4.57 12.10
CA ARG A 243 11.98 -4.61 13.55
C ARG A 243 11.72 -6.02 14.09
N THR A 244 11.37 -6.97 13.21
CA THR A 244 11.14 -8.38 13.58
C THR A 244 12.42 -9.22 13.64
N ARG A 245 13.61 -8.65 13.37
CA ARG A 245 14.88 -9.40 13.46
C ARG A 245 15.35 -9.54 14.92
N PRO A 246 15.63 -10.78 15.41
CA PRO A 246 16.13 -11.01 16.77
C PRO A 246 17.44 -10.27 17.09
N ARG A 247 18.30 -10.07 16.08
CA ARG A 247 19.57 -9.34 16.25
C ARG A 247 19.37 -7.86 16.60
N ILE A 248 18.31 -7.24 16.08
CA ILE A 248 18.01 -5.83 16.32
C ILE A 248 17.32 -5.65 17.67
N GLN A 249 16.45 -6.59 18.05
CA GLN A 249 15.87 -6.60 19.39
C GLN A 249 16.96 -6.70 20.47
N ARG A 250 18.02 -7.48 20.26
CA ARG A 250 19.17 -7.51 21.17
C ARG A 250 19.89 -6.17 21.26
N VAL A 251 20.17 -5.52 20.13
CA VAL A 251 20.85 -4.21 20.11
C VAL A 251 20.02 -3.12 20.79
N LEU A 252 18.69 -3.13 20.60
CA LEU A 252 17.79 -2.21 21.29
C LEU A 252 17.64 -2.54 22.78
N ALA A 253 17.63 -3.83 23.15
CA ALA A 253 17.58 -4.27 24.54
C ALA A 253 18.89 -3.99 25.30
N THR A 254 20.04 -3.97 24.62
CA THR A 254 21.32 -3.53 25.21
C THR A 254 21.41 -2.01 25.38
N GLY A 255 20.43 -1.25 24.88
CA GLY A 255 20.38 0.22 24.98
C GLY A 255 19.55 0.76 26.14
N THR A 256 18.93 -0.09 26.97
CA THR A 256 18.36 0.35 28.24
C THR A 256 19.49 0.54 29.26
N PRO A 257 19.68 1.75 29.84
CA PRO A 257 20.69 1.97 30.87
C PRO A 257 20.48 0.97 32.01
N ASP A 258 21.58 0.35 32.44
CA ASP A 258 21.62 -0.51 33.61
C ASP A 258 21.11 0.29 34.82
N PRO A 259 20.06 -0.16 35.56
CA PRO A 259 19.63 0.50 36.78
C PRO A 259 20.72 0.52 37.88
N ALA A 260 21.86 -0.14 37.66
CA ALA A 260 23.02 -0.13 38.55
C ALA A 260 23.98 1.05 38.34
N PHE A 261 23.68 2.05 37.50
CA PHE A 261 24.49 3.28 37.45
C PHE A 261 24.11 4.21 38.62
N ASP A 262 24.77 4.00 39.76
CA ASP A 262 24.75 4.90 40.91
C ASP A 262 25.81 5.99 40.73
N PRO A 263 25.44 7.27 40.47
CA PRO A 263 26.38 8.37 40.27
C PRO A 263 27.13 8.77 41.54
N SER A 264 26.82 8.19 42.70
CA SER A 264 27.39 8.61 44.00
C SER A 264 28.74 7.98 44.33
N LEU A 265 29.20 6.97 43.56
CA LEU A 265 30.45 6.25 43.83
C LEU A 265 31.73 6.89 43.24
N ASP A 266 31.60 7.96 42.43
CA ASP A 266 32.74 8.62 41.76
C ASP A 266 33.32 9.82 42.53
N SER A 267 32.92 10.02 43.80
CA SER A 267 33.38 11.18 44.60
C SER A 267 34.66 10.93 45.43
N ALA A 268 35.34 9.80 45.27
CA ALA A 268 36.50 9.41 46.09
C ALA A 268 37.87 9.59 45.41
N PHE A 269 38.05 10.61 44.56
CA PHE A 269 39.37 11.01 44.06
C PHE A 269 39.80 12.34 44.71
N ASP A 270 40.45 12.25 45.87
CA ASP A 270 41.11 13.37 46.54
C ASP A 270 42.46 13.66 45.83
N PRO A 271 42.66 14.83 45.20
CA PRO A 271 43.89 15.17 44.51
C PRO A 271 45.06 15.52 45.45
N ALA A 272 44.88 15.48 46.77
CA ALA A 272 45.89 15.95 47.74
C ALA A 272 46.92 14.89 48.19
N ALA A 273 46.81 13.63 47.77
CA ALA A 273 47.77 12.59 48.15
C ALA A 273 48.99 12.57 47.20
N GLY A 274 50.07 13.25 47.57
CA GLY A 274 51.32 13.34 46.80
C GLY A 274 52.07 11.99 46.63
N PRO A 275 53.03 11.91 45.68
CA PRO A 275 53.60 10.64 45.26
C PRO A 275 54.81 10.19 46.10
N PHE A 276 54.74 8.95 46.59
CA PHE A 276 55.80 8.06 47.07
C PHE A 276 56.67 8.45 48.31
N PRO A 277 56.94 7.50 49.23
CA PRO A 277 57.84 7.70 50.36
C PRO A 277 59.33 7.57 49.97
N GLN A 278 60.18 8.46 50.52
CA GLN A 278 61.64 8.43 50.39
C GLN A 278 62.29 7.28 51.18
N PRO A 279 63.43 6.72 50.74
CA PRO A 279 64.13 5.66 51.46
C PRO A 279 64.96 6.21 52.63
N ALA A 280 64.96 5.47 53.74
CA ALA A 280 65.61 5.79 55.00
C ALA A 280 67.13 5.99 54.88
N ARG A 281 67.63 7.14 55.37
CA ARG A 281 69.06 7.34 55.68
C ARG A 281 69.37 6.71 57.04
N ARG A 282 70.32 5.77 57.05
CA ARG A 282 71.07 5.37 58.25
C ARG A 282 71.90 6.58 58.72
N ALA A 283 71.83 6.88 60.01
CA ALA A 283 72.85 7.67 60.69
C ALA A 283 73.66 6.70 61.56
N ASP A 284 74.91 6.47 61.15
CA ASP A 284 75.96 5.91 62.00
C ASP A 284 76.48 7.03 62.93
N GLY A 285 77.02 6.62 64.08
CA GLY A 285 77.31 7.47 65.24
C GLY A 285 78.44 8.48 65.10
N GLN A 286 78.43 9.49 65.97
CA GLN A 286 79.26 9.62 67.18
C GLN A 286 78.77 10.83 67.99
#